data_AF-A0A5S9M4Z2-F1
#
_entry.id   AF-A0A5S9M4Z2-F1
#
_cell.length_a   1.000
_cell.length_b   1.000
_cell.length_c   1.000
_cell.angle_alpha   90.00
_cell.angle_beta   90.00
_cell.angle_gamma   90.00
#
_symmetry.space_group_name_H-M   'P 1'
#
loop_
_entity.id
_entity.type
_entity.pdbx_description
1 polymer ?
#
loop_
_entity_poly.entity_id
_entity_poly.type
_entity_poly.pdbx_seq_one_letter_code
_entity_poly.pdbx_strand_id
1 'polypeptide(L)'
;MASAAAHLKENSFEEARDVLIQHLAEYQAYTGYRVIVVFDAHMVKGIEKKRTNHRVEVIFTRENETADERIEKLAQDLNNIRTQIHVATSDFTEQWAIFGQGALRKSARELLREIEVIERKIETRVKKITSDKPASKIELSEDVLKTFEKWRRGNLE
;
A
#
# COMPACT_ATOMS: atom_id res chain seq x y z
N MET A 1 30.45 -11.53 -6.82
CA MET A 1 29.71 -12.10 -5.67
C MET A 1 29.00 -11.02 -4.86
N ALA A 2 29.69 -10.01 -4.30
CA ALA A 2 29.05 -8.93 -3.52
C ALA A 2 28.02 -8.08 -4.32
N SER A 3 28.30 -7.80 -5.59
CA SER A 3 27.39 -7.04 -6.47
C SER A 3 26.09 -7.80 -6.83
N ALA A 4 26.14 -9.13 -6.96
CA ALA A 4 24.95 -9.94 -7.24
C ALA A 4 24.03 -10.06 -6.02
N ALA A 5 24.60 -10.19 -4.81
CA ALA A 5 23.84 -10.22 -3.57
C ALA A 5 23.18 -8.86 -3.25
N ALA A 6 23.88 -7.75 -3.55
CA ALA A 6 23.30 -6.41 -3.43
C ALA A 6 22.10 -6.21 -4.37
N HIS A 7 22.22 -6.65 -5.62
CA HIS A 7 21.14 -6.55 -6.62
C HIS A 7 19.92 -7.42 -6.28
N LEU A 8 20.15 -8.65 -5.78
CA LEU A 8 19.08 -9.52 -5.29
C LEU A 8 18.36 -8.92 -4.08
N LYS A 9 19.11 -8.29 -3.16
CA LYS A 9 18.55 -7.62 -1.99
C LYS A 9 17.75 -6.39 -2.39
N GLU A 10 18.24 -5.61 -3.34
CA GLU A 10 17.56 -4.41 -3.87
C GLU A 10 16.24 -4.76 -4.56
N ASN A 11 16.22 -5.79 -5.42
CA ASN A 11 14.99 -6.30 -6.03
C ASN A 11 13.99 -6.79 -4.97
N SER A 12 14.47 -7.46 -3.92
CA SER A 12 13.59 -7.90 -2.82
C SER A 12 12.96 -6.75 -2.03
N PHE A 13 13.63 -5.60 -1.92
CA PHE A 13 13.07 -4.42 -1.26
C PHE A 13 12.08 -3.67 -2.14
N GLU A 14 12.30 -3.66 -3.45
CA GLU A 14 11.33 -3.11 -4.40
C GLU A 14 10.02 -3.89 -4.36
N GLU A 15 10.09 -5.22 -4.44
CA GLU A 15 8.92 -6.10 -4.33
C GLU A 15 8.22 -5.94 -2.97
N ALA A 16 8.98 -5.91 -1.87
CA ALA A 16 8.41 -5.72 -0.53
C ALA A 16 7.69 -4.37 -0.39
N ARG A 17 8.20 -3.31 -1.03
CA ARG A 17 7.55 -2.00 -1.06
C ARG A 17 6.24 -2.04 -1.82
N ASP A 18 6.21 -2.66 -2.99
CA ASP A 18 4.99 -2.75 -3.81
C ASP A 18 3.89 -3.52 -3.07
N VAL A 19 4.28 -4.63 -2.42
CA VAL A 19 3.40 -5.41 -1.54
C VAL A 19 2.88 -4.56 -0.38
N LEU A 20 3.76 -3.84 0.32
CA LEU A 20 3.37 -2.95 1.42
C LEU A 20 2.38 -1.87 0.96
N ILE A 21 2.64 -1.21 -0.17
CA ILE A 21 1.76 -0.17 -0.73
C ILE A 21 0.39 -0.75 -1.05
N GLN A 22 0.34 -1.97 -1.61
CA GLN A 22 -0.92 -2.64 -1.92
C GLN A 22 -1.74 -2.92 -0.66
N HIS A 23 -1.14 -3.51 0.38
CA HIS A 23 -1.81 -3.75 1.67
C HIS A 23 -2.32 -2.46 2.30
N LEU A 24 -1.53 -1.38 2.23
CA LEU A 24 -1.93 -0.09 2.78
C LEU A 24 -3.03 0.59 1.98
N ALA A 25 -3.15 0.32 0.67
CA ALA A 25 -4.26 0.81 -0.14
C ALA A 25 -5.59 0.16 0.23
N GLU A 26 -5.55 -1.14 0.55
CA GLU A 26 -6.70 -1.87 1.09
C GLU A 26 -7.07 -1.39 2.49
N TYR A 27 -6.06 -1.21 3.34
CA TYR A 27 -6.22 -0.64 4.67
C TYR A 27 -6.89 0.75 4.63
N GLN A 28 -6.40 1.66 3.78
CA GLN A 28 -7.02 2.97 3.57
C GLN A 28 -8.46 2.84 3.08
N ALA A 29 -8.72 2.00 2.07
CA ALA A 29 -10.05 1.84 1.49
C ALA A 29 -11.07 1.27 2.50
N TYR A 30 -10.61 0.41 3.41
CA TYR A 30 -11.47 -0.22 4.42
C TYR A 30 -11.71 0.70 5.62
N THR A 31 -10.66 1.36 6.13
CA THR A 31 -10.72 2.18 7.35
C THR A 31 -11.21 3.61 7.09
N GLY A 32 -11.01 4.12 5.88
CA GLY A 32 -11.23 5.53 5.55
C GLY A 32 -10.12 6.47 6.05
N TYR A 33 -9.06 5.95 6.69
CA TYR A 33 -7.91 6.77 7.07
C TYR A 33 -7.16 7.27 5.85
N ARG A 34 -6.66 8.50 5.90
CA ARG A 34 -5.62 8.95 4.98
C ARG A 34 -4.31 8.25 5.36
N VAL A 35 -3.72 7.51 4.42
CA VAL A 35 -2.47 6.78 4.64
C VAL A 35 -1.35 7.41 3.83
N ILE A 36 -0.27 7.75 4.52
CA ILE A 36 0.97 8.28 3.95
C ILE A 36 2.11 7.32 4.33
N VAL A 37 2.87 6.88 3.34
CA VAL A 37 4.02 5.98 3.51
C VAL A 37 5.29 6.75 3.21
N VAL A 38 6.21 6.76 4.17
CA VAL A 38 7.51 7.41 4.03
C VAL A 38 8.60 6.34 3.91
N PHE A 39 9.33 6.35 2.79
CA PHE A 39 10.49 5.49 2.56
C PHE A 39 11.78 6.31 2.61
N ASP A 40 12.81 5.77 3.25
CA ASP A 40 14.15 6.37 3.25
C ASP A 40 14.80 6.26 1.87
N ALA A 41 15.21 7.39 1.27
CA ALA A 41 15.80 7.43 -0.06
C ALA A 41 17.16 6.71 -0.17
N HIS A 42 17.90 6.51 0.92
CA HIS A 42 19.15 5.76 0.90
C HIS A 42 18.93 4.27 0.58
N MET A 43 17.71 3.77 0.82
CA MET A 43 17.29 2.40 0.53
C MET A 43 16.67 2.27 -0.87
N VAL A 44 16.70 3.33 -1.68
CA VAL A 44 15.90 3.45 -2.90
C VAL A 44 16.71 4.08 -4.02
N LYS A 45 17.51 3.28 -4.74
CA LYS A 45 17.99 3.69 -6.07
C LYS A 45 16.94 3.33 -7.12
N GLY A 46 16.69 4.25 -8.06
CA GLY A 46 16.05 3.91 -9.33
C GLY A 46 14.53 4.03 -9.41
N ILE A 47 13.86 4.93 -8.67
CA ILE A 47 12.44 5.24 -8.98
C ILE A 47 12.37 6.10 -10.24
N GLU A 48 12.55 5.44 -11.37
CA GLU A 48 12.03 5.89 -12.64
C GLU A 48 10.50 5.74 -12.55
N LYS A 49 9.82 6.81 -12.13
CA LYS A 49 8.37 7.04 -12.10
C LYS A 49 7.50 5.78 -12.36
N LYS A 50 7.00 5.10 -11.32
CA LYS A 50 5.92 4.11 -11.49
C LYS A 50 4.82 4.19 -10.43
N ARG A 51 3.63 4.47 -10.99
CA ARG A 51 2.26 4.15 -10.56
C ARG A 51 1.99 4.19 -9.04
N THR A 52 1.61 5.37 -8.57
CA THR A 52 0.77 5.50 -7.38
C THR A 52 -0.53 4.72 -7.60
N ASN A 53 -0.75 3.67 -6.80
CA ASN A 53 -2.12 3.24 -6.53
C ASN A 53 -2.82 4.46 -5.92
N HIS A 54 -3.82 5.02 -6.61
CA HIS A 54 -4.35 6.40 -6.40
C HIS A 54 -4.86 6.70 -4.98
N ARG A 55 -4.84 5.72 -4.08
CA ARG A 55 -5.31 5.85 -2.71
C ARG A 55 -4.18 6.23 -1.75
N VAL A 56 -3.02 5.58 -1.80
CA VAL A 56 -1.95 5.80 -0.81
C VAL A 56 -0.95 6.84 -1.29
N GLU A 57 -0.63 7.80 -0.42
CA GLU A 57 0.41 8.79 -0.68
C GLU A 57 1.77 8.19 -0.31
N VAL A 58 2.73 8.21 -1.25
CA VAL A 58 4.07 7.67 -1.04
C VAL A 58 5.09 8.79 -1.15
N ILE A 59 5.90 8.95 -0.12
CA ILE A 59 6.91 9.99 0.01
C ILE A 59 8.27 9.34 0.20
N PHE A 60 9.26 9.81 -0.55
CA PHE A 60 10.67 9.46 -0.35
C PHE A 60 11.37 10.60 0.39
N THR A 61 12.22 10.28 1.35
CA THR A 61 13.02 11.28 2.06
C THR A 61 14.03 11.93 1.11
N ARG A 62 14.58 13.09 1.49
CA ARG A 62 15.68 13.71 0.73
C ARG A 62 17.03 13.09 1.12
N GLU A 63 18.05 13.36 0.31
CA GLU A 63 19.43 13.08 0.69
C GLU A 63 19.76 13.83 2.00
N ASN A 64 20.26 13.11 3.01
CA ASN A 64 20.47 13.59 4.39
C ASN A 64 19.20 13.90 5.21
N GLU A 65 18.03 13.37 4.85
CA GLU A 65 16.82 13.42 5.69
C GLU A 65 16.39 11.99 6.06
N THR A 66 16.12 11.76 7.35
CA THR A 66 15.63 10.46 7.82
C THR A 66 14.11 10.34 7.67
N ALA A 67 13.61 9.10 7.65
CA ALA A 67 12.16 8.86 7.62
C ALA A 67 11.47 9.48 8.85
N ASP A 68 12.10 9.39 10.02
CA ASP A 68 11.57 9.94 11.27
C ASP A 68 11.43 11.47 11.21
N GLU A 69 12.48 12.17 10.75
CA GLU A 69 12.44 13.64 10.55
C GLU A 69 11.32 14.05 9.58
N ARG A 70 11.12 13.27 8.50
CA ARG A 70 10.06 13.55 7.54
C ARG A 70 8.67 13.31 8.14
N ILE A 71 8.49 12.23 8.89
CA ILE A 71 7.23 11.91 9.57
C ILE A 71 6.91 13.00 10.60
N GLU A 72 7.90 13.51 11.33
CA GLU A 72 7.71 14.57 12.29
C GLU A 72 7.22 15.87 11.63
N LYS A 73 7.84 16.30 10.53
CA LYS A 73 7.37 17.46 9.75
C LYS A 73 5.93 17.28 9.25
N LEU A 74 5.63 16.10 8.69
CA LEU A 74 4.28 15.77 8.23
C LEU A 74 3.26 15.77 9.37
N ALA A 75 3.64 15.25 10.53
CA ALA A 75 2.78 15.24 11.71
C ALA A 75 2.48 16.67 12.16
N GLN A 76 3.48 17.55 12.19
CA GLN A 76 3.32 18.98 12.50
C GLN A 76 2.38 19.68 11.52
N ASP A 77 2.64 19.51 10.22
CA ASP A 77 1.88 20.19 9.15
C ASP A 77 0.42 19.74 9.10
N LEU A 78 0.15 18.47 9.42
CA LEU A 78 -1.19 17.90 9.40
C LEU A 78 -1.91 18.04 10.74
N ASN A 79 -1.21 18.43 11.80
CA ASN A 79 -1.79 18.50 13.15
C ASN A 79 -2.88 19.57 13.20
N ASN A 80 -4.09 19.15 13.56
CA ASN A 80 -5.19 20.06 13.83
C ASN A 80 -6.16 19.43 14.84
N ILE A 81 -6.98 20.28 15.44
CA ILE A 81 -7.92 19.92 16.53
C ILE A 81 -8.89 18.79 16.13
N ARG A 82 -9.16 18.61 14.83
CA ARG A 82 -10.13 17.62 14.31
C ARG A 82 -9.49 16.33 13.83
N THR A 83 -8.17 16.21 13.82
CA THR A 83 -7.47 15.04 13.26
C THR A 83 -6.56 14.41 14.30
N GLN A 84 -6.79 13.12 14.57
CA GLN A 84 -5.85 12.31 15.34
C GLN A 84 -4.82 11.69 14.41
N ILE A 85 -3.55 12.03 14.60
CA ILE A 85 -2.45 11.45 13.82
C ILE A 85 -2.00 10.15 14.48
N HIS A 86 -1.78 9.12 13.67
CA HIS A 86 -1.18 7.86 14.09
C HIS A 86 0.10 7.61 13.31
N VAL A 87 1.18 7.23 14.00
CA VAL A 87 2.47 6.90 13.40
C VAL A 87 2.80 5.44 13.64
N ALA A 88 2.91 4.65 12.57
CA ALA A 88 3.24 3.24 12.64
C ALA A 88 4.76 3.02 12.57
N THR A 89 5.38 2.66 13.69
CA THR A 89 6.84 2.45 13.78
C THR A 89 7.23 1.49 14.92
N SER A 90 8.25 0.68 14.66
CA SER A 90 8.84 -0.22 15.65
C SER A 90 10.19 0.26 16.17
N ASP A 91 10.77 1.29 15.57
CA ASP A 91 12.09 1.77 15.98
C ASP A 91 11.97 2.62 17.23
N PHE A 92 12.66 2.18 18.28
CA PHE A 92 12.64 2.75 19.63
C PHE A 92 13.74 3.78 19.85
N THR A 93 14.40 4.23 18.78
CA THR A 93 15.74 4.79 18.87
C THR A 93 15.83 6.11 19.62
N GLU A 94 14.84 7.01 19.58
CA GLU A 94 14.77 8.13 20.53
C GLU A 94 13.31 8.46 20.88
N GLN A 95 13.08 9.06 22.04
CA GLN A 95 11.76 9.48 22.50
C GLN A 95 11.09 10.34 21.42
N TRP A 96 10.09 9.77 20.74
CA TRP A 96 9.41 10.41 19.61
C TRP A 96 8.89 11.79 20.03
N ALA A 97 9.51 12.86 19.53
CA ALA A 97 9.07 14.24 19.70
C ALA A 97 7.61 14.45 19.24
N ILE A 98 7.12 13.56 18.38
CA ILE A 98 5.75 13.53 17.87
C ILE A 98 4.70 13.29 18.98
N PHE A 99 5.06 12.60 20.09
CA PHE A 99 4.14 12.48 21.24
C PHE A 99 3.91 13.81 21.96
N GLY A 100 4.92 14.70 21.98
CA GLY A 100 4.78 16.05 22.51
C GLY A 100 3.76 16.91 21.74
N GLN A 101 3.36 16.44 20.54
CA GLN A 101 2.44 17.13 19.64
C GLN A 101 1.09 16.41 19.52
N GLY A 102 0.86 15.36 20.31
CA GLY A 102 -0.44 14.66 20.39
C GLY A 102 -0.64 13.53 19.36
N ALA A 103 0.38 13.14 18.59
CA ALA A 103 0.26 11.95 17.75
C ALA A 103 0.34 10.66 18.57
N LEU A 104 -0.35 9.62 18.10
CA LEU A 104 -0.38 8.31 18.74
C LEU A 104 0.51 7.32 17.98
N ARG A 105 1.40 6.65 18.69
CA ARG A 105 2.18 5.56 18.10
C ARG A 105 1.32 4.33 17.91
N LYS A 106 1.58 3.64 16.81
CA LYS A 106 1.21 2.25 16.53
C LYS A 106 2.50 1.47 16.27
N SER A 107 2.65 0.28 16.83
CA SER A 107 3.79 -0.58 16.48
C SER A 107 3.60 -1.22 15.10
N ALA A 108 4.68 -1.64 14.43
CA ALA A 108 4.54 -2.36 13.16
C ALA A 108 3.73 -3.67 13.33
N ARG A 109 3.85 -4.33 14.49
CA ARG A 109 3.08 -5.54 14.81
C ARG A 109 1.58 -5.27 15.00
N GLU A 110 1.21 -4.11 15.54
CA GLU A 110 -0.19 -3.70 15.61
C GLU A 110 -0.77 -3.40 14.23
N LEU A 111 -0.05 -2.63 13.41
CA LEU A 111 -0.47 -2.34 12.04
C LEU A 111 -0.62 -3.63 11.22
N LEU A 112 0.35 -4.55 11.30
CA LEU A 112 0.29 -5.83 10.60
C LEU A 112 -0.96 -6.64 10.99
N ARG A 113 -1.25 -6.76 12.29
CA ARG A 113 -2.44 -7.48 12.76
C ARG A 113 -3.74 -6.84 12.25
N GLU A 114 -3.80 -5.52 12.19
CA GLU A 114 -4.97 -4.83 11.65
C GLU A 114 -5.16 -5.09 10.15
N ILE A 115 -4.08 -5.04 9.37
CA ILE A 115 -4.07 -5.37 7.94
C ILE A 115 -4.59 -6.80 7.73
N GLU A 116 -4.03 -7.80 8.42
CA GLU A 116 -4.44 -9.20 8.29
C GLU A 116 -5.92 -9.42 8.66
N VAL A 117 -6.42 -8.71 9.68
CA VAL A 117 -7.83 -8.77 10.07
C VAL A 117 -8.71 -8.16 8.97
N ILE A 118 -8.30 -7.04 8.40
CA ILE A 118 -9.01 -6.35 7.32
C ILE A 118 -9.08 -7.23 6.07
N GLU A 119 -7.97 -7.85 5.66
CA GLU A 119 -7.91 -8.76 4.51
C GLU A 119 -8.88 -9.93 4.67
N ARG A 120 -8.85 -10.62 5.81
CA ARG A 120 -9.80 -11.71 6.09
C ARG A 120 -11.25 -11.26 6.02
N LYS A 121 -11.56 -10.04 6.50
CA LYS A 121 -12.91 -9.47 6.42
C LYS A 121 -13.30 -9.12 4.98
N ILE A 122 -12.38 -8.58 4.19
CA ILE A 122 -12.59 -8.29 2.76
C ILE A 122 -12.86 -9.60 2.01
N GLU A 123 -12.02 -10.61 2.17
CA GLU A 123 -12.20 -11.92 1.54
C GLU A 123 -13.54 -12.55 1.90
N THR A 124 -13.90 -12.54 3.18
CA THR A 124 -15.18 -13.11 3.65
C THR A 124 -16.36 -12.38 3.03
N ARG A 125 -16.28 -11.03 2.94
CA ARG A 125 -17.33 -10.21 2.34
C ARG A 125 -17.45 -10.45 0.84
N VAL A 126 -16.33 -10.54 0.12
CA VAL A 126 -16.31 -10.85 -1.31
C VAL A 126 -16.92 -12.22 -1.58
N LYS A 127 -16.49 -13.26 -0.84
CA LYS A 127 -17.04 -14.62 -0.94
C LYS A 127 -18.57 -14.62 -0.75
N LYS A 128 -19.07 -13.91 0.26
CA LYS A 128 -20.50 -13.78 0.52
C LYS A 128 -21.24 -13.06 -0.62
N ILE A 129 -20.69 -11.96 -1.14
CA ILE A 129 -21.30 -11.24 -2.27
C ILE A 129 -21.38 -12.13 -3.51
N THR A 130 -20.33 -12.91 -3.79
CA THR A 130 -20.29 -13.84 -4.93
C THR A 130 -21.12 -15.10 -4.75
N SER A 131 -21.42 -15.51 -3.51
CA SER A 131 -22.34 -16.63 -3.23
C SER A 131 -23.80 -16.19 -3.27
N ASP A 132 -24.10 -15.00 -2.75
CA ASP A 132 -25.47 -14.47 -2.63
C ASP A 132 -25.98 -13.89 -3.96
N LYS A 133 -25.07 -13.42 -4.82
CA LYS A 133 -25.34 -13.16 -6.23
C LYS A 133 -24.74 -14.33 -7.01
N PRO A 134 -25.51 -15.36 -7.42
CA PRO A 134 -25.00 -16.24 -8.46
C PRO A 134 -24.54 -15.33 -9.58
N ALA A 135 -23.34 -15.59 -10.12
CA ALA A 135 -22.91 -14.91 -11.33
C ALA A 135 -24.14 -14.88 -12.24
N SER A 136 -24.54 -13.70 -12.71
CA SER A 136 -25.36 -13.65 -13.90
C SER A 136 -24.48 -14.30 -14.95
N LYS A 137 -24.58 -15.63 -15.02
CA LYS A 137 -24.01 -16.47 -16.05
C LYS A 137 -24.85 -16.08 -17.23
N ILE A 138 -24.50 -14.95 -17.84
CA ILE A 138 -24.84 -14.71 -19.23
C ILE A 138 -24.14 -15.88 -19.89
N GLU A 139 -24.88 -16.96 -20.14
CA GLU A 139 -24.42 -18.05 -20.98
C GLU A 139 -24.27 -17.43 -22.36
N LEU A 140 -23.06 -16.93 -22.62
CA LEU A 140 -22.69 -16.45 -23.94
C LEU A 140 -22.84 -17.65 -24.86
N SER A 141 -23.72 -17.54 -25.85
CA SER A 141 -23.86 -18.58 -26.87
C SER A 141 -22.49 -18.79 -27.53
N GLU A 142 -22.24 -20.02 -28.02
CA GLU A 142 -20.98 -20.36 -28.67
C GLU A 142 -20.59 -19.36 -29.78
N ASP A 143 -21.57 -18.77 -30.44
CA ASP A 143 -21.39 -17.77 -31.50
C ASP A 143 -20.81 -16.46 -30.98
N VAL A 144 -21.23 -16.03 -29.78
CA VAL A 144 -20.69 -14.82 -29.13
C VAL A 144 -19.25 -15.08 -28.69
N LEU A 145 -18.95 -16.25 -28.12
CA LEU A 145 -17.58 -16.64 -27.74
C LEU A 145 -16.64 -16.70 -28.95
N LYS A 146 -17.09 -17.30 -30.06
CA LYS A 146 -16.33 -17.32 -31.33
C LYS A 146 -16.04 -15.91 -31.85
N THR A 147 -16.99 -14.99 -31.71
CA THR A 147 -16.83 -13.60 -32.14
C THR A 147 -15.78 -12.87 -31.29
N PHE A 148 -15.84 -13.01 -29.97
CA PHE A 148 -14.83 -12.44 -29.08
C PHE A 148 -13.43 -13.06 -29.30
N GLU A 149 -13.33 -14.35 -29.60
CA GLU A 149 -12.05 -14.97 -29.97
C GLU A 149 -11.49 -14.48 -31.30
N LYS A 150 -12.33 -14.26 -32.31
CA LYS A 150 -11.92 -13.65 -33.59
C LYS A 150 -11.37 -12.24 -33.38
N TRP A 151 -12.04 -11.43 -32.56
CA TRP A 151 -11.55 -10.10 -32.17
C TRP A 151 -10.23 -10.15 -31.40
N ARG A 152 -10.09 -11.10 -30.46
CA ARG A 152 -8.85 -11.30 -29.69
C ARG A 152 -7.66 -11.70 -30.57
N ARG A 153 -7.90 -12.40 -31.68
CA ARG A 153 -6.86 -12.84 -32.64
C ARG A 153 -6.58 -11.81 -33.73
N GLY A 154 -7.23 -10.65 -33.72
CA GLY A 154 -7.01 -9.58 -34.69
C GLY A 154 -7.60 -9.87 -36.08
N ASN A 155 -8.45 -10.89 -36.23
CA ASN A 155 -9.10 -11.20 -37.49
C ASN A 155 -10.48 -10.54 -37.52
N LEU A 156 -10.53 -9.31 -38.04
CA LEU A 156 -11.75 -8.61 -38.40
C LEU A 156 -11.97 -8.79 -39.91
N GLU A 157 -12.79 -9.78 -40.27
CA GLU A 157 -13.51 -9.83 -41.54
C GLU A 157 -15.00 -10.00 -41.26
#